data_AF-A0A416T3I7-F1
#
_entry.id   AF-A0A416T3I7-F1
#
_cell.length_a   1.000
_cell.length_b   1.000
_cell.length_c   1.000
_cell.angle_alpha   90.00
_cell.angle_beta   90.00
_cell.angle_gamma   90.00
#
_symmetry.space_group_name_H-M   'P 1'
#
loop_
_entity.id
_entity.type
_entity.pdbx_description
1 polymer ?
#
loop_
_entity_poly.entity_id
_entity_poly.type
_entity_poly.pdbx_seq_one_letter_code
_entity_poly.pdbx_strand_id
1 'polypeptide(L)'
;MRYDLNILWVEDTSTYYEEAKELLEGYAEDSGISVKFYYIQNVKDFYDKMRNNEEGFKLYDIYFIDYSLSDGVVGSDLISMLRTKNVDADILFYSSDKEASIRKTIKNDMGAFEGVYVANKNSFDDKSYMLIRKNAKRLTSLSNIRGYLMDQTSENDFTVKSYIMEKFETLTPEQKDEIAQILIEYIKQKKDKFSVKIEETLEKLNQGGIKNINKILDLSSELFPIQLKYKMFERMIEFDNTLAFSEITIEQYLSEIVKARNNLAHKKLDVCKMQKNILYYDTMKQLRARKCPDDCALHDDTYKISIEEWQELRKKIHIFGIEIDNVQKNLMESTE
;
A
#
# COMPACT_ATOMS: atom_id res chain seq x y z
N MET A 1 -1.08 -8.52 2.40
CA MET A 1 -0.08 -7.44 2.50
C MET A 1 0.26 -6.88 1.15
N ARG A 2 0.02 -5.57 1.02
CA ARG A 2 0.27 -4.77 -0.17
C ARG A 2 1.66 -4.14 -0.07
N TYR A 3 2.54 -4.49 -1.00
CA TYR A 3 3.94 -4.09 -0.98
C TYR A 3 4.25 -3.11 -2.11
N ASP A 4 4.97 -2.04 -1.81
CA ASP A 4 5.39 -1.03 -2.79
C ASP A 4 6.56 -1.49 -3.66
N LEU A 5 7.45 -2.30 -3.07
CA LEU A 5 8.65 -2.81 -3.70
C LEU A 5 8.84 -4.29 -3.39
N ASN A 6 9.18 -5.07 -4.42
CA ASN A 6 9.57 -6.47 -4.29
C ASN A 6 11.08 -6.59 -4.51
N ILE A 7 11.79 -7.09 -3.50
CA ILE A 7 13.24 -7.25 -3.53
C ILE A 7 13.58 -8.73 -3.50
N LEU A 8 14.27 -9.22 -4.52
CA LEU A 8 14.82 -10.57 -4.52
C LEU A 8 16.20 -10.56 -3.88
N TRP A 9 16.42 -11.36 -2.85
CA TRP A 9 17.68 -11.37 -2.11
C TRP A 9 18.33 -12.75 -2.16
N VAL A 10 19.46 -12.85 -2.84
CA VAL A 10 20.30 -14.04 -2.95
C VAL A 10 21.48 -13.92 -2.00
N GLU A 11 21.44 -14.67 -0.90
CA GLU A 11 22.40 -14.65 0.20
C GLU A 11 22.38 -16.03 0.86
N ASP A 12 23.54 -16.64 1.09
CA ASP A 12 23.60 -17.99 1.67
C ASP A 12 23.65 -17.99 3.21
N THR A 13 23.99 -16.85 3.80
CA THR A 13 24.11 -16.65 5.25
C THR A 13 22.79 -16.12 5.82
N SER A 14 21.93 -17.03 6.31
CA SER A 14 20.60 -16.69 6.84
C SER A 14 20.63 -15.70 8.00
N THR A 15 21.60 -15.79 8.90
CA THR A 15 21.71 -14.86 10.04
C THR A 15 21.92 -13.42 9.60
N TYR A 16 22.79 -13.21 8.61
CA TYR A 16 23.02 -11.89 8.04
C TYR A 16 21.77 -11.36 7.31
N TYR A 17 21.09 -12.23 6.56
CA TYR A 17 19.84 -11.86 5.91
C TYR A 17 18.78 -11.39 6.91
N GLU A 18 18.51 -12.14 7.98
CA GLU A 18 17.46 -11.77 8.95
C GLU A 18 17.80 -10.46 9.68
N GLU A 19 19.05 -10.29 10.14
CA GLU A 19 19.48 -9.06 10.82
C GLU A 19 19.37 -7.82 9.91
N ALA A 20 19.87 -7.92 8.66
CA ALA A 20 19.83 -6.81 7.73
C ALA A 20 18.41 -6.56 7.17
N LYS A 21 17.58 -7.60 7.04
CA LYS A 21 16.17 -7.48 6.66
C LYS A 21 15.40 -6.62 7.66
N GLU A 22 15.52 -6.89 8.96
CA GLU A 22 14.82 -6.13 9.99
C GLU A 22 15.16 -4.63 9.93
N LEU A 23 16.45 -4.31 9.78
CA LEU A 23 16.91 -2.92 9.62
C LEU A 23 16.37 -2.25 8.35
N LEU A 24 16.25 -3.01 7.26
CA LEU A 24 15.74 -2.51 5.98
C LEU A 24 14.22 -2.31 5.97
N GLU A 25 13.48 -3.22 6.61
CA GLU A 25 12.04 -3.10 6.82
C GLU A 25 11.75 -1.87 7.69
N GLY A 26 12.44 -1.70 8.81
CA GLY A 26 12.30 -0.52 9.67
C GLY A 26 12.57 0.80 8.94
N TYR A 27 13.66 0.88 8.17
CA TYR A 27 13.94 2.07 7.36
C TYR A 27 12.85 2.36 6.30
N ALA A 28 12.34 1.31 5.65
CA ALA A 28 11.32 1.45 4.63
C ALA A 28 10.00 1.95 5.24
N GLU A 29 9.59 1.36 6.37
CA GLU A 29 8.42 1.77 7.15
C GLU A 29 8.52 3.22 7.65
N ASP A 30 9.67 3.61 8.19
CA ASP A 30 9.98 5.00 8.58
C ASP A 30 9.91 5.98 7.40
N SER A 31 10.11 5.47 6.18
CA SER A 31 9.99 6.24 4.94
C SER A 31 8.59 6.16 4.31
N GLY A 32 7.64 5.46 4.92
CA GLY A 32 6.29 5.23 4.41
C GLY A 32 6.26 4.34 3.16
N ILE A 33 7.18 3.38 3.08
CA ILE A 33 7.36 2.43 1.98
C ILE A 33 7.22 1.01 2.54
N SER A 34 6.41 0.16 1.90
CA SER A 34 6.35 -1.26 2.26
C SER A 34 7.21 -2.09 1.32
N VAL A 35 8.09 -2.93 1.86
CA VAL A 35 9.02 -3.77 1.09
C VAL A 35 8.72 -5.25 1.33
N LYS A 36 8.78 -6.05 0.27
CA LYS A 36 8.73 -7.51 0.37
C LYS A 36 10.06 -8.11 -0.02
N PHE A 37 10.68 -8.81 0.92
CA PHE A 37 11.88 -9.58 0.65
C PHE A 37 11.55 -11.00 0.22
N TYR A 38 12.12 -11.40 -0.90
CA TYR A 38 12.09 -12.76 -1.43
C TYR A 38 13.46 -13.38 -1.24
N TYR A 39 13.66 -14.03 -0.11
CA TYR A 39 14.91 -14.70 0.22
C TYR A 39 15.17 -15.90 -0.68
N ILE A 40 16.42 -16.07 -1.06
CA ILE A 40 16.96 -17.23 -1.76
C ILE A 40 18.30 -17.59 -1.12
N GLN A 41 18.30 -18.69 -0.37
CA GLN A 41 19.51 -19.24 0.22
C GLN A 41 20.28 -20.13 -0.77
N ASN A 42 19.57 -20.91 -1.59
CA ASN A 42 20.17 -21.81 -2.56
C ASN A 42 19.99 -21.28 -3.98
N VAL A 43 21.10 -21.18 -4.72
CA VAL A 43 21.10 -20.69 -6.10
C VAL A 43 20.20 -21.52 -7.05
N LYS A 44 19.94 -22.79 -6.75
CA LYS A 44 18.99 -23.60 -7.55
C LYS A 44 17.59 -22.99 -7.56
N ASP A 45 17.13 -22.49 -6.41
CA ASP A 45 15.80 -21.86 -6.28
C ASP A 45 15.73 -20.54 -7.05
N PHE A 46 16.88 -19.87 -7.25
CA PHE A 46 16.96 -18.67 -8.08
C PHE A 46 16.62 -18.95 -9.54
N TYR A 47 17.16 -20.02 -10.13
CA TYR A 47 16.87 -20.37 -11.52
C TYR A 47 15.38 -20.70 -11.74
N ASP A 48 14.76 -21.41 -10.80
CA ASP A 48 13.33 -21.74 -10.86
C ASP A 48 12.45 -20.48 -10.77
N LYS A 49 12.77 -19.55 -9.86
CA LYS A 49 12.07 -18.26 -9.75
C LYS A 49 12.25 -17.38 -10.99
N MET A 50 13.42 -17.43 -11.64
CA MET A 50 13.68 -16.64 -12.85
C MET A 50 12.89 -17.13 -14.06
N ARG A 51 12.68 -18.44 -14.21
CA ARG A 51 11.86 -18.98 -15.32
C ARG A 51 10.47 -18.35 -15.38
N ASN A 52 9.82 -18.18 -14.23
CA ASN A 52 8.48 -17.58 -14.16
C ASN A 52 8.49 -16.06 -14.41
N ASN A 53 9.62 -15.40 -14.13
CA ASN A 53 9.79 -13.95 -14.27
C ASN A 53 10.12 -13.52 -15.70
N GLU A 54 10.60 -14.45 -16.54
CA GLU A 54 10.88 -14.20 -17.96
C GLU A 54 9.62 -14.19 -18.83
N GLU A 55 8.71 -15.13 -18.57
CA GLU A 55 7.48 -15.28 -19.36
C GLU A 55 6.29 -14.50 -18.78
N GLY A 56 6.37 -14.12 -17.50
CA GLY A 56 5.29 -13.50 -16.74
C GLY A 56 5.47 -12.00 -16.46
N PHE A 57 4.67 -11.49 -15.51
CA PHE A 57 4.87 -10.15 -14.98
C PHE A 57 6.22 -10.05 -14.26
N LYS A 58 7.01 -9.02 -14.60
CA LYS A 58 8.26 -8.70 -13.91
C LYS A 58 7.94 -8.37 -12.44
N LEU A 59 8.20 -9.32 -11.55
CA LEU A 59 7.77 -9.23 -10.16
C LEU A 59 8.70 -8.35 -9.32
N TYR A 60 10.01 -8.44 -9.56
CA TYR A 60 11.04 -7.86 -8.70
C TYR A 60 11.52 -6.50 -9.21
N ASP A 61 11.55 -5.52 -8.32
CA ASP A 61 12.04 -4.16 -8.58
C ASP A 61 13.55 -4.05 -8.39
N ILE A 62 14.09 -4.79 -7.42
CA ILE A 62 15.50 -4.74 -7.02
C ILE A 62 16.00 -6.16 -6.74
N TYR A 63 17.25 -6.42 -7.11
CA TYR A 63 17.95 -7.67 -6.80
C TYR A 63 19.12 -7.39 -5.88
N PHE A 64 19.16 -8.01 -4.72
CA PHE A 64 20.33 -8.04 -3.84
C PHE A 64 21.05 -9.37 -4.04
N ILE A 65 22.33 -9.31 -4.42
CA ILE A 65 23.11 -10.50 -4.78
C ILE A 65 24.45 -10.43 -4.05
N ASP A 66 24.72 -11.42 -3.20
CA ASP A 66 26.06 -11.59 -2.63
C ASP A 66 27.07 -12.09 -3.68
N TYR A 67 28.32 -11.66 -3.54
CA TYR A 67 29.41 -12.04 -4.42
C TYR A 67 29.80 -13.52 -4.32
N SER A 68 29.91 -14.04 -3.10
CA SER A 68 30.43 -15.37 -2.81
C SER A 68 29.31 -16.25 -2.27
N LEU A 69 28.61 -16.90 -3.19
CA LEU A 69 27.54 -17.83 -2.87
C LEU A 69 28.09 -19.25 -2.66
N SER A 70 27.29 -20.09 -1.99
CA SER A 70 27.60 -21.50 -1.79
C SER A 70 27.83 -22.27 -3.11
N ASP A 71 28.45 -23.45 -3.01
CA ASP A 71 28.73 -24.34 -4.15
C ASP A 71 29.63 -23.74 -5.24
N GLY A 72 30.43 -22.71 -4.90
CA GLY A 72 31.40 -22.10 -5.81
C GLY A 72 30.78 -21.19 -6.87
N VAL A 73 29.49 -20.85 -6.74
CA VAL A 73 28.82 -19.90 -7.62
C VAL A 73 29.26 -18.48 -7.27
N VAL A 74 29.61 -17.70 -8.29
CA VAL A 74 29.92 -16.28 -8.11
C VAL A 74 28.69 -15.46 -8.52
N GLY A 75 28.28 -14.50 -7.69
CA GLY A 75 27.10 -13.69 -7.98
C GLY A 75 27.17 -12.91 -9.30
N SER A 76 28.38 -12.68 -9.84
CA SER A 76 28.55 -12.10 -11.19
C SER A 76 27.92 -12.95 -12.29
N ASP A 77 27.93 -14.27 -12.15
CA ASP A 77 27.36 -15.18 -13.14
C ASP A 77 25.83 -15.06 -13.15
N LEU A 78 25.23 -14.86 -11.98
CA LEU A 78 23.79 -14.60 -11.85
C LEU A 78 23.41 -13.27 -12.49
N ILE A 79 24.23 -12.22 -12.31
CA ILE A 79 24.01 -10.90 -12.91
C ILE A 79 24.07 -10.97 -14.44
N SER A 80 25.10 -11.59 -15.01
CA SER A 80 25.22 -11.76 -16.46
C SER A 80 24.04 -12.56 -17.03
N MET A 81 23.56 -13.57 -16.29
CA MET A 81 22.35 -14.30 -16.67
C MET A 81 21.11 -13.40 -16.65
N LEU A 82 20.88 -12.61 -15.59
CA LEU A 82 19.75 -11.68 -15.51
C LEU A 82 19.73 -10.70 -16.70
N ARG A 83 20.90 -10.16 -17.08
CA ARG A 83 21.00 -9.26 -18.23
C ARG A 83 20.78 -9.97 -19.56
N THR A 84 21.28 -11.19 -19.73
CA THR A 84 20.99 -12.01 -20.92
C THR A 84 19.48 -12.25 -21.10
N LYS A 85 18.75 -12.30 -19.99
CA LYS A 85 17.29 -12.47 -19.95
C LYS A 85 16.52 -11.14 -20.02
N ASN A 86 17.18 -10.03 -20.38
CA ASN A 86 16.60 -8.69 -20.47
C ASN A 86 15.91 -8.19 -19.18
N VAL A 87 16.42 -8.60 -18.01
CA VAL A 87 16.02 -8.01 -16.74
C VAL A 87 16.67 -6.63 -16.62
N ASP A 88 15.83 -5.60 -16.53
CA ASP A 88 16.16 -4.16 -16.49
C ASP A 88 16.07 -3.56 -15.08
N ALA A 89 15.90 -4.41 -14.06
CA ALA A 89 15.88 -4.01 -12.67
C ALA A 89 17.26 -3.56 -12.14
N ASP A 90 17.24 -2.70 -11.14
CA ASP A 90 18.42 -2.32 -10.38
C ASP A 90 18.97 -3.55 -9.61
N ILE A 91 20.29 -3.70 -9.58
CA ILE A 91 20.95 -4.80 -8.85
C ILE A 91 21.94 -4.20 -7.84
N LEU A 92 21.83 -4.58 -6.57
CA LEU A 92 22.88 -4.36 -5.58
C LEU A 92 23.76 -5.61 -5.48
N PHE A 93 25.00 -5.46 -5.93
CA PHE A 93 26.02 -6.50 -5.86
C PHE A 93 26.97 -6.20 -4.71
N TYR A 94 27.01 -7.07 -3.70
CA TYR A 94 27.76 -6.79 -2.48
C TYR A 94 28.71 -7.92 -2.07
N SER A 95 29.69 -7.60 -1.23
CA SER A 95 30.64 -8.59 -0.70
C SER A 95 31.27 -8.15 0.63
N SER A 96 31.71 -9.11 1.44
CA SER A 96 32.40 -8.84 2.71
C SER A 96 33.77 -8.16 2.53
N ASP A 97 34.59 -8.58 1.56
CA ASP A 97 36.02 -8.19 1.48
C ASP A 97 36.53 -7.87 0.06
N LYS A 98 35.65 -7.92 -0.95
CA LYS A 98 36.07 -8.02 -2.37
C LYS A 98 35.58 -6.86 -3.24
N GLU A 99 35.46 -5.64 -2.71
CA GLU A 99 35.01 -4.49 -3.52
C GLU A 99 35.91 -4.26 -4.74
N ALA A 100 37.24 -4.39 -4.58
CA ALA A 100 38.21 -4.27 -5.68
C ALA A 100 38.03 -5.39 -6.72
N SER A 101 37.70 -6.61 -6.30
CA SER A 101 37.48 -7.75 -7.19
C SER A 101 36.15 -7.60 -7.95
N ILE A 102 35.08 -7.14 -7.27
CA ILE A 102 33.81 -6.79 -7.92
C ILE A 102 34.06 -5.74 -9.02
N ARG A 103 34.78 -4.67 -8.69
CA ARG A 103 35.11 -3.60 -9.65
C ARG A 103 35.96 -4.09 -10.81
N LYS A 104 36.83 -5.09 -10.60
CA LYS A 104 37.59 -5.73 -11.69
C LYS A 104 36.69 -6.56 -12.59
N THR A 105 35.77 -7.34 -12.03
CA THR A 105 34.78 -8.12 -12.80
C THR A 105 33.92 -7.20 -13.66
N ILE A 106 33.43 -6.09 -13.11
CA ILE A 106 32.63 -5.09 -13.85
C ILE A 106 33.39 -4.50 -15.04
N LYS A 107 34.69 -4.21 -14.88
CA LYS A 107 35.50 -3.64 -15.96
C LYS A 107 35.63 -4.57 -17.17
N ASN A 108 35.56 -5.88 -16.95
CA ASN A 108 35.73 -6.88 -18.00
C ASN A 108 34.44 -7.14 -18.79
N ASP A 109 33.27 -6.76 -18.24
CA ASP A 109 31.96 -6.95 -18.87
C ASP A 109 31.06 -5.74 -18.59
N MET A 110 31.41 -4.57 -19.15
CA MET A 110 30.71 -3.32 -18.80
C MET A 110 29.21 -3.34 -19.14
N GLY A 111 28.80 -4.08 -20.18
CA GLY A 111 27.40 -4.13 -20.62
C GLY A 111 26.50 -4.91 -19.65
N ALA A 112 26.99 -6.03 -19.08
CA ALA A 112 26.22 -6.80 -18.10
C ALA A 112 26.05 -6.09 -16.75
N PHE A 113 26.78 -5.00 -16.51
CA PHE A 113 26.77 -4.29 -15.24
C PHE A 113 26.13 -2.88 -15.29
N GLU A 114 25.43 -2.56 -16.37
CA GLU A 114 24.55 -1.40 -16.41
C GLU A 114 23.43 -1.53 -15.36
N GLY A 115 23.22 -0.49 -14.55
CA GLY A 115 22.25 -0.53 -13.44
C GLY A 115 22.67 -1.41 -12.25
N VAL A 116 23.94 -1.85 -12.19
CA VAL A 116 24.48 -2.58 -11.03
C VAL A 116 25.23 -1.63 -10.09
N TYR A 117 24.86 -1.66 -8.82
CA TYR A 117 25.45 -0.89 -7.74
C TYR A 117 26.33 -1.82 -6.92
N VAL A 118 27.49 -1.33 -6.50
CA VAL A 118 28.44 -2.11 -5.72
C VAL A 118 28.47 -1.62 -4.29
N ALA A 119 28.44 -2.57 -3.35
CA ALA A 119 28.65 -2.32 -1.93
C ALA A 119 29.68 -3.30 -1.35
N ASN A 120 30.39 -2.87 -0.31
CA ASN A 120 30.93 -3.81 0.68
C ASN A 120 29.88 -4.04 1.78
N LYS A 121 29.99 -5.11 2.59
CA LYS A 121 29.02 -5.38 3.67
C LYS A 121 28.87 -4.20 4.65
N ASN A 122 29.94 -3.47 4.94
CA ASN A 122 29.88 -2.28 5.82
C ASN A 122 29.09 -1.11 5.22
N SER A 123 28.89 -1.09 3.89
CA SER A 123 28.15 -0.07 3.16
C SER A 123 26.84 -0.60 2.56
N PHE A 124 26.49 -1.85 2.87
CA PHE A 124 25.33 -2.52 2.32
C PHE A 124 24.06 -1.73 2.65
N ASP A 125 23.86 -1.39 3.92
CA ASP A 125 22.68 -0.68 4.39
C ASP A 125 22.50 0.66 3.67
N ASP A 126 23.53 1.51 3.65
CA ASP A 126 23.51 2.81 2.96
C ASP A 126 23.13 2.69 1.48
N LYS A 127 23.67 1.67 0.79
CA LYS A 127 23.40 1.43 -0.63
C LYS A 127 22.01 0.86 -0.85
N SER A 128 21.57 -0.05 0.01
CA SER A 128 20.21 -0.61 0.00
C SER A 128 19.17 0.49 0.24
N TYR A 129 19.36 1.36 1.24
CA TYR A 129 18.51 2.50 1.52
C TYR A 129 18.43 3.47 0.34
N MET A 130 19.56 3.74 -0.31
CA MET A 130 19.62 4.57 -1.52
C MET A 130 18.79 3.95 -2.66
N LEU A 131 18.88 2.63 -2.88
CA LEU A 131 18.15 1.95 -3.95
C LEU A 131 16.66 1.83 -3.68
N ILE A 132 16.27 1.53 -2.44
CA ILE A 132 14.87 1.56 -2.00
C ILE A 132 14.31 2.95 -2.25
N ARG A 133 15.00 4.01 -1.80
CA ARG A 133 14.56 5.40 -2.01
C ARG A 133 14.48 5.76 -3.49
N LYS A 134 15.46 5.34 -4.29
CA LYS A 134 15.48 5.60 -5.73
C LYS A 134 14.26 4.97 -6.41
N ASN A 135 13.97 3.71 -6.15
CA ASN A 135 12.85 2.98 -6.76
C ASN A 135 11.50 3.49 -6.24
N ALA A 136 11.43 3.87 -4.96
CA ALA A 136 10.26 4.48 -4.35
C ALA A 136 9.93 5.89 -4.88
N LYS A 137 10.85 6.59 -5.58
CA LYS A 137 10.54 7.90 -6.20
C LYS A 137 9.34 7.85 -7.13
N ARG A 138 9.07 6.71 -7.78
CA ARG A 138 7.88 6.59 -8.63
C ARG A 138 6.60 6.76 -7.81
N LEU A 139 6.58 6.35 -6.55
CA LEU A 139 5.41 6.36 -5.68
C LEU A 139 4.93 7.79 -5.36
N THR A 140 5.80 8.79 -5.51
CA THR A 140 5.46 10.21 -5.29
C THR A 140 5.02 10.93 -6.57
N SER A 141 4.95 10.23 -7.72
CA SER A 141 4.38 10.81 -8.94
C SER A 141 2.86 10.97 -8.80
N LEU A 142 2.30 12.03 -9.40
CA LEU A 142 0.86 12.34 -9.26
C LEU A 142 -0.07 11.21 -9.73
N SER A 143 0.32 10.46 -10.77
CA SER A 143 -0.45 9.30 -11.24
C SER A 143 -0.42 8.17 -10.22
N ASN A 144 0.74 7.91 -9.61
CA ASN A 144 0.89 6.83 -8.64
C ASN A 144 0.25 7.17 -7.30
N ILE A 145 0.23 8.45 -6.89
CA ILE A 145 -0.51 8.88 -5.70
C ILE A 145 -1.99 8.52 -5.82
N ARG A 146 -2.60 8.83 -6.98
CA ARG A 146 -4.00 8.50 -7.23
C ARG A 146 -4.24 7.00 -7.29
N GLY A 147 -3.40 6.29 -8.04
CA GLY A 147 -3.46 4.83 -8.14
C GLY A 147 -3.37 4.19 -6.76
N TYR A 148 -2.35 4.54 -6.00
CA TYR A 148 -2.13 4.05 -4.64
C TYR A 148 -3.33 4.30 -3.71
N LEU A 149 -3.83 5.54 -3.64
CA LEU A 149 -5.01 5.83 -2.80
C LEU A 149 -6.24 5.02 -3.25
N MET A 150 -6.44 4.88 -4.56
CA MET A 150 -7.58 4.16 -5.11
C MET A 150 -7.47 2.65 -4.84
N ASP A 151 -6.30 2.05 -5.07
CA ASP A 151 -6.04 0.64 -4.84
C ASP A 151 -6.21 0.30 -3.36
N GLN A 152 -5.54 1.06 -2.48
CA GLN A 152 -5.56 0.81 -1.03
C GLN A 152 -6.97 0.96 -0.44
N THR A 153 -7.68 2.03 -0.79
CA THR A 153 -9.03 2.24 -0.24
C THR A 153 -10.06 1.28 -0.85
N SER A 154 -9.91 0.87 -2.12
CA SER A 154 -10.83 -0.07 -2.76
C SER A 154 -10.73 -1.47 -2.17
N GLU A 155 -9.51 -1.94 -1.90
CA GLU A 155 -9.32 -3.22 -1.22
C GLU A 155 -9.84 -3.17 0.23
N ASN A 156 -9.65 -2.05 0.95
CA ASN A 156 -10.25 -1.90 2.29
C ASN A 156 -11.78 -1.92 2.24
N ASP A 157 -12.38 -1.21 1.28
CA ASP A 157 -13.82 -1.17 1.08
C ASP A 157 -14.39 -2.57 0.73
N PHE A 158 -13.63 -3.38 0.00
CA PHE A 158 -13.96 -4.76 -0.28
C PHE A 158 -14.01 -5.58 1.03
N THR A 159 -12.94 -5.56 1.83
CA THR A 159 -12.89 -6.32 3.09
C THR A 159 -13.99 -5.90 4.05
N VAL A 160 -14.23 -4.59 4.21
CA VAL A 160 -15.32 -4.06 5.05
C VAL A 160 -16.68 -4.56 4.56
N LYS A 161 -16.95 -4.50 3.25
CA LYS A 161 -18.22 -5.00 2.70
C LYS A 161 -18.37 -6.50 2.95
N SER A 162 -17.34 -7.29 2.66
CA SER A 162 -17.35 -8.75 2.83
C SER A 162 -17.54 -9.14 4.30
N TYR A 163 -16.83 -8.48 5.22
CA TYR A 163 -16.99 -8.72 6.66
C TYR A 163 -18.43 -8.48 7.12
N ILE A 164 -19.03 -7.35 6.74
CA ILE A 164 -20.43 -7.07 7.09
C ILE A 164 -21.33 -8.15 6.51
N MET A 165 -21.15 -8.54 5.26
CA MET A 165 -22.01 -9.55 4.61
C MET A 165 -21.93 -10.91 5.31
N GLU A 166 -20.73 -11.35 5.68
CA GLU A 166 -20.49 -12.68 6.26
C GLU A 166 -20.84 -12.74 7.75
N LYS A 167 -20.36 -11.77 8.54
CA LYS A 167 -20.54 -11.77 10.00
C LYS A 167 -21.90 -11.27 10.45
N PHE A 168 -22.65 -10.54 9.61
CA PHE A 168 -23.96 -10.05 10.02
C PHE A 168 -24.91 -11.21 10.33
N GLU A 169 -24.86 -12.31 9.58
CA GLU A 169 -25.77 -13.43 9.80
C GLU A 169 -25.52 -14.14 11.13
N THR A 170 -24.29 -14.10 11.66
CA THR A 170 -23.91 -14.71 12.94
C THR A 170 -24.26 -13.85 14.15
N LEU A 171 -24.72 -12.61 13.95
CA LEU A 171 -25.13 -11.72 15.04
C LEU A 171 -26.41 -12.20 15.73
N THR A 172 -26.49 -11.93 17.03
CA THR A 172 -27.74 -12.09 17.82
C THR A 172 -28.83 -11.14 17.33
N PRO A 173 -30.13 -11.42 17.59
CA PRO A 173 -31.22 -10.52 17.24
C PRO A 173 -31.00 -9.08 17.77
N GLU A 174 -30.53 -8.95 19.01
CA GLU A 174 -30.28 -7.66 19.65
C GLU A 174 -29.18 -6.88 18.92
N GLN A 175 -28.10 -7.56 18.54
CA GLN A 175 -27.01 -6.96 17.74
C GLN A 175 -27.48 -6.56 16.34
N LYS A 176 -28.32 -7.39 15.69
CA LYS A 176 -28.90 -7.05 14.37
C LYS A 176 -29.77 -5.80 14.46
N ASP A 177 -30.53 -5.63 15.54
CA ASP A 177 -31.35 -4.46 15.79
C ASP A 177 -30.51 -3.20 16.03
N GLU A 178 -29.39 -3.30 16.76
CA GLU A 178 -28.44 -2.18 16.91
C GLU A 178 -27.87 -1.72 15.56
N ILE A 179 -27.46 -2.66 14.70
CA ILE A 179 -26.97 -2.34 13.36
C ILE A 179 -28.07 -1.72 12.49
N ALA A 180 -29.31 -2.22 12.59
CA ALA A 180 -30.46 -1.64 11.90
C ALA A 180 -30.75 -0.21 12.38
N GLN A 181 -30.60 0.07 13.67
CA GLN A 181 -30.80 1.39 14.24
C GLN A 181 -29.77 2.39 13.73
N ILE A 182 -28.48 2.00 13.63
CA ILE A 182 -27.43 2.84 13.03
C ILE A 182 -27.81 3.27 11.60
N LEU A 183 -28.35 2.33 10.81
CA LEU A 183 -28.81 2.59 9.45
C LEU A 183 -30.02 3.53 9.42
N ILE A 184 -31.03 3.26 10.26
CA ILE A 184 -32.26 4.06 10.33
C ILE A 184 -31.93 5.51 10.72
N GLU A 185 -31.07 5.71 11.71
CA GLU A 185 -30.64 7.05 12.16
C GLU A 185 -29.90 7.81 11.07
N TYR A 186 -28.96 7.15 10.37
CA TYR A 186 -28.24 7.78 9.27
C TYR A 186 -29.17 8.24 8.16
N ILE A 187 -30.10 7.39 7.74
CA ILE A 187 -31.06 7.70 6.68
C ILE A 187 -32.01 8.83 7.12
N LYS A 188 -32.50 8.80 8.38
CA LYS A 188 -33.36 9.87 8.93
C LYS A 188 -32.65 11.23 8.92
N GLN A 189 -31.39 11.30 9.30
CA GLN A 189 -30.59 12.54 9.27
C GLN A 189 -30.38 13.10 7.86
N LYS A 190 -30.54 12.28 6.82
CA LYS A 190 -30.39 12.67 5.41
C LYS A 190 -31.73 12.83 4.68
N LYS A 191 -32.86 12.60 5.36
CA LYS A 191 -34.20 12.50 4.77
C LYS A 191 -34.60 13.72 3.94
N ASP A 192 -34.16 14.92 4.31
CA ASP A 192 -34.51 16.17 3.61
C ASP A 192 -33.95 16.27 2.17
N LYS A 193 -33.07 15.35 1.76
CA LYS A 193 -32.41 15.39 0.43
C LYS A 193 -32.86 14.31 -0.56
N PHE A 194 -33.83 13.45 -0.24
CA PHE A 194 -34.05 12.23 -1.02
C PHE A 194 -35.53 11.78 -1.15
N SER A 195 -35.81 10.95 -2.16
CA SER A 195 -37.13 10.62 -2.74
C SER A 195 -37.90 9.45 -2.09
N VAL A 196 -39.11 9.18 -2.59
CA VAL A 196 -40.09 8.12 -2.19
C VAL A 196 -39.48 6.73 -1.91
N LYS A 197 -38.43 6.33 -2.64
CA LYS A 197 -37.73 5.03 -2.44
C LYS A 197 -37.12 4.86 -1.04
N ILE A 198 -36.79 5.96 -0.37
CA ILE A 198 -36.28 5.93 1.01
C ILE A 198 -37.39 5.63 2.00
N GLU A 199 -38.59 6.22 1.82
CA GLU A 199 -39.68 6.03 2.78
C GLU A 199 -40.11 4.56 2.82
N GLU A 200 -40.19 3.92 1.66
CA GLU A 200 -40.42 2.46 1.58
C GLU A 200 -39.30 1.64 2.25
N THR A 201 -38.05 2.08 2.15
CA THR A 201 -36.90 1.39 2.76
C THR A 201 -36.92 1.56 4.28
N LEU A 202 -37.21 2.76 4.78
CA LEU A 202 -37.36 3.05 6.19
C LEU A 202 -38.54 2.30 6.80
N GLU A 203 -39.69 2.25 6.14
CA GLU A 203 -40.84 1.47 6.62
C GLU A 203 -40.49 0.00 6.78
N LYS A 204 -39.83 -0.60 5.78
CA LYS A 204 -39.39 -2.01 5.85
C LYS A 204 -38.42 -2.27 7.00
N LEU A 205 -37.45 -1.36 7.22
CA LEU A 205 -36.49 -1.48 8.31
C LEU A 205 -37.15 -1.30 9.68
N ASN A 206 -38.03 -0.31 9.83
CA ASN A 206 -38.74 -0.06 11.10
C ASN A 206 -39.73 -1.19 11.47
N GLN A 207 -40.35 -1.83 10.48
CA GLN A 207 -41.36 -2.87 10.72
C GLN A 207 -40.78 -4.28 10.91
N GLY A 208 -39.59 -4.57 10.37
CA GLY A 208 -39.08 -5.93 10.32
C GLY A 208 -37.56 -6.10 10.37
N GLY A 209 -36.81 -5.04 10.69
CA GLY A 209 -35.36 -5.07 10.79
C GLY A 209 -34.65 -5.39 9.47
N ILE A 210 -33.36 -5.74 9.56
CA ILE A 210 -32.59 -6.19 8.39
C ILE A 210 -32.75 -7.70 8.23
N LYS A 211 -33.57 -8.12 7.27
CA LYS A 211 -33.78 -9.55 6.94
C LYS A 211 -32.71 -10.13 5.99
N ASN A 212 -32.10 -9.28 5.19
CA ASN A 212 -31.06 -9.67 4.22
C ASN A 212 -30.13 -8.49 4.02
N ILE A 213 -28.93 -8.58 4.60
CA ILE A 213 -27.96 -7.49 4.59
C ILE A 213 -27.45 -7.18 3.18
N ASN A 214 -27.31 -8.20 2.32
CA ASN A 214 -26.81 -8.05 0.95
C ASN A 214 -27.70 -7.11 0.13
N LYS A 215 -29.03 -7.31 0.19
CA LYS A 215 -29.99 -6.44 -0.50
C LYS A 215 -29.95 -4.99 -0.01
N ILE A 216 -29.56 -4.77 1.24
CA ILE A 216 -29.44 -3.44 1.84
C ILE A 216 -28.12 -2.77 1.40
N LEU A 217 -27.01 -3.51 1.39
CA LEU A 217 -25.70 -3.01 0.98
C LEU A 217 -25.59 -2.69 -0.52
N ASP A 218 -26.42 -3.35 -1.35
CA ASP A 218 -26.50 -3.11 -2.79
C ASP A 218 -27.44 -1.94 -3.18
N LEU A 219 -28.06 -1.29 -2.19
CA LEU A 219 -28.79 -0.04 -2.42
C LEU A 219 -27.82 1.09 -2.86
N SER A 220 -28.37 2.17 -3.42
CA SER A 220 -27.56 3.27 -3.98
C SER A 220 -26.53 3.80 -2.98
N SER A 221 -25.34 4.17 -3.48
CA SER A 221 -24.24 4.73 -2.69
C SER A 221 -24.61 5.97 -1.87
N GLU A 222 -25.69 6.66 -2.24
CA GLU A 222 -26.26 7.79 -1.48
C GLU A 222 -26.92 7.34 -0.15
N LEU A 223 -27.51 6.14 -0.12
CA LEU A 223 -28.13 5.54 1.07
C LEU A 223 -27.11 4.80 1.91
N PHE A 224 -26.10 4.24 1.25
CA PHE A 224 -25.08 3.42 1.87
C PHE A 224 -23.66 3.92 1.54
N PRO A 225 -23.32 5.15 1.96
CA PRO A 225 -21.99 5.70 1.71
C PRO A 225 -20.93 4.96 2.52
N ILE A 226 -19.68 5.13 2.11
CA ILE A 226 -18.51 4.52 2.74
C ILE A 226 -18.50 4.72 4.27
N GLN A 227 -18.80 5.92 4.74
CA GLN A 227 -18.83 6.26 6.18
C GLN A 227 -19.79 5.37 6.97
N LEU A 228 -20.96 5.05 6.41
CA LEU A 228 -21.94 4.20 7.07
C LEU A 228 -21.48 2.75 7.13
N LYS A 229 -20.86 2.24 6.05
CA LYS A 229 -20.30 0.88 6.02
C LYS A 229 -19.24 0.71 7.10
N TYR A 230 -18.30 1.65 7.20
CA TYR A 230 -17.23 1.59 8.20
C TYR A 230 -17.77 1.70 9.62
N LYS A 231 -18.80 2.53 9.86
CA LYS A 231 -19.44 2.62 11.18
C LYS A 231 -20.13 1.31 11.59
N MET A 232 -20.79 0.64 10.65
CA MET A 232 -21.40 -0.67 10.95
C MET A 232 -20.34 -1.73 11.19
N PHE A 233 -19.29 -1.73 10.38
CA PHE A 233 -18.14 -2.62 10.53
C PHE A 233 -17.46 -2.44 11.89
N GLU A 234 -17.22 -1.20 12.32
CA GLU A 234 -16.71 -0.87 13.65
C GLU A 234 -17.54 -1.53 14.75
N ARG A 235 -18.87 -1.29 14.72
CA ARG A 235 -19.79 -1.86 15.72
C ARG A 235 -19.82 -3.38 15.69
N MET A 236 -19.74 -4.00 14.51
CA MET A 236 -19.73 -5.45 14.38
C MET A 236 -18.44 -6.08 14.89
N ILE A 237 -17.29 -5.42 14.69
CA ILE A 237 -16.01 -5.88 15.24
C ILE A 237 -16.00 -5.80 16.77
N GLU A 238 -16.60 -4.76 17.35
CA GLU A 238 -16.77 -4.67 18.81
C GLU A 238 -17.58 -5.86 19.37
N PHE A 239 -18.53 -6.41 18.60
CA PHE A 239 -19.26 -7.60 19.00
C PHE A 239 -18.42 -8.89 18.95
N ASP A 240 -17.52 -8.97 17.98
CA ASP A 240 -16.68 -10.15 17.74
C ASP A 240 -15.58 -10.27 18.82
N ASN A 241 -15.14 -9.16 19.45
CA ASN A 241 -14.04 -9.11 20.44
C ASN A 241 -12.70 -9.74 19.97
N THR A 242 -12.60 -10.11 18.70
CA THR A 242 -11.47 -10.85 18.10
C THR A 242 -10.52 -9.93 17.34
N LEU A 243 -10.91 -8.68 17.08
CA LEU A 243 -10.19 -7.74 16.24
C LEU A 243 -10.11 -6.38 16.95
N ALA A 244 -8.92 -5.80 16.98
CA ALA A 244 -8.68 -4.47 17.53
C ALA A 244 -7.86 -3.64 16.55
N PHE A 245 -8.35 -2.44 16.24
CA PHE A 245 -7.58 -1.41 15.52
C PHE A 245 -6.86 -0.58 16.59
N SER A 246 -5.56 -0.80 16.71
CA SER A 246 -4.78 -0.28 17.85
C SER A 246 -4.02 0.98 17.51
N GLU A 247 -3.61 1.13 16.25
CA GLU A 247 -2.77 2.26 15.82
C GLU A 247 -3.55 3.32 15.06
N ILE A 248 -4.48 2.92 14.18
CA ILE A 248 -5.30 3.84 13.38
C ILE A 248 -6.78 3.49 13.56
N THR A 249 -7.55 4.40 14.14
CA THR A 249 -8.99 4.20 14.32
C THR A 249 -9.75 4.35 13.00
N ILE A 250 -10.95 3.78 12.95
CA ILE A 250 -11.86 3.94 11.79
C ILE A 250 -12.22 5.42 11.57
N GLU A 251 -12.38 6.20 12.64
CA GLU A 251 -12.59 7.65 12.55
C GLU A 251 -11.39 8.36 11.90
N GLN A 252 -10.16 8.02 12.30
CA GLN A 252 -8.95 8.56 11.68
C GLN A 252 -8.84 8.17 10.21
N TYR A 253 -9.15 6.91 9.86
CA TYR A 253 -9.21 6.47 8.47
C TYR A 253 -10.21 7.30 7.64
N LEU A 254 -11.43 7.52 8.15
CA LEU A 254 -12.44 8.30 7.44
C LEU A 254 -12.09 9.79 7.31
N SER A 255 -11.56 10.38 8.38
CA SER A 255 -11.28 11.82 8.45
C SER A 255 -10.00 12.23 7.72
N GLU A 256 -9.01 11.34 7.65
CA GLU A 256 -7.73 11.59 7.02
C GLU A 256 -7.59 10.89 5.67
N ILE A 257 -7.69 9.56 5.63
CA ILE A 257 -7.39 8.74 4.43
C ILE A 257 -8.48 8.87 3.38
N VAL A 258 -9.75 8.68 3.75
CA VAL A 258 -10.87 8.81 2.80
C VAL A 258 -11.02 10.26 2.32
N LYS A 259 -10.77 11.23 3.21
CA LYS A 259 -10.74 12.65 2.83
C LYS A 259 -9.60 12.95 1.85
N ALA A 260 -8.40 12.44 2.10
CA ALA A 260 -7.27 12.60 1.20
C ALA A 260 -7.51 11.92 -0.15
N ARG A 261 -8.06 10.71 -0.19
CA ARG A 261 -8.54 10.06 -1.42
C ARG A 261 -9.47 10.99 -2.19
N ASN A 262 -10.50 11.52 -1.53
CA ASN A 262 -11.46 12.41 -2.20
C ASN A 262 -10.80 13.68 -2.77
N ASN A 263 -9.82 14.24 -2.04
CA ASN A 263 -9.08 15.41 -2.50
C ASN A 263 -8.09 15.10 -3.62
N LEU A 264 -7.34 14.01 -3.54
CA LEU A 264 -6.21 13.76 -4.44
C LEU A 264 -6.62 12.91 -5.66
N ALA A 265 -7.56 11.98 -5.49
CA ALA A 265 -8.04 11.12 -6.57
C ALA A 265 -9.02 11.86 -7.52
N HIS A 266 -9.87 12.74 -6.98
CA HIS A 266 -10.95 13.35 -7.78
C HIS A 266 -10.69 14.78 -8.24
N LYS A 267 -9.65 15.44 -7.74
CA LYS A 267 -9.30 16.82 -8.15
C LYS A 267 -8.16 16.82 -9.17
N LYS A 268 -8.02 17.92 -9.91
CA LYS A 268 -6.85 18.13 -10.78
C LYS A 268 -5.62 18.35 -9.90
N LEU A 269 -4.59 17.52 -10.07
CA LEU A 269 -3.30 17.66 -9.38
C LEU A 269 -2.28 18.37 -10.26
N ASP A 270 -1.39 19.10 -9.60
CA ASP A 270 -0.17 19.70 -10.16
C ASP A 270 0.94 19.70 -9.11
N VAL A 271 2.19 19.88 -9.53
CA VAL A 271 3.34 20.01 -8.62
C VAL A 271 3.78 21.47 -8.61
N CYS A 272 3.99 22.07 -7.43
CA CYS A 272 4.54 23.43 -7.40
C CYS A 272 5.96 23.44 -8.02
N LYS A 273 6.37 24.59 -8.57
CA LYS A 273 7.72 24.90 -9.07
C LYS A 273 8.88 24.33 -8.25
N MET A 274 8.85 24.43 -6.91
CA MET A 274 9.93 23.92 -6.05
C MET A 274 9.88 22.41 -5.80
N GLN A 275 8.86 21.71 -6.33
CA GLN A 275 8.65 20.26 -6.20
C GLN A 275 8.51 19.73 -4.76
N LYS A 276 8.15 20.62 -3.82
CA LYS A 276 7.92 20.25 -2.41
C LYS A 276 6.46 20.01 -2.04
N ASN A 277 5.55 20.47 -2.90
CA ASN A 277 4.11 20.46 -2.63
C ASN A 277 3.33 19.98 -3.85
N ILE A 278 2.32 19.15 -3.59
CA ILE A 278 1.28 18.77 -4.54
C ILE A 278 0.13 19.74 -4.35
N LEU A 279 -0.28 20.39 -5.43
CA LEU A 279 -1.38 21.34 -5.48
C LEU A 279 -2.61 20.65 -6.05
N TYR A 280 -3.80 20.96 -5.54
CA TYR A 280 -5.05 20.40 -6.04
C TYR A 280 -6.13 21.46 -6.33
N TYR A 281 -6.91 21.21 -7.39
CA TYR A 281 -7.89 22.16 -7.91
C TYR A 281 -9.20 21.45 -8.27
N ASP A 282 -10.32 22.04 -7.82
CA ASP A 282 -11.68 21.62 -8.15
C ASP A 282 -12.15 22.16 -9.51
N THR A 283 -11.66 23.33 -9.93
CA THR A 283 -12.13 24.01 -11.14
C THR A 283 -11.02 24.69 -11.93
N MET A 284 -11.27 24.92 -13.22
CA MET A 284 -10.39 25.72 -14.08
C MET A 284 -10.21 27.17 -13.58
N LYS A 285 -11.21 27.72 -12.87
CA LYS A 285 -11.09 29.06 -12.26
C LYS A 285 -10.04 29.08 -11.16
N GLN A 286 -10.05 28.07 -10.28
CA GLN A 286 -9.04 27.93 -9.24
C GLN A 286 -7.64 27.73 -9.84
N LEU A 287 -7.50 26.84 -10.83
CA LEU A 287 -6.22 26.59 -11.51
C LEU A 287 -5.61 27.87 -12.10
N ARG A 288 -6.44 28.73 -12.72
CA ARG A 288 -5.98 30.00 -13.30
C ARG A 288 -5.62 31.06 -12.25
N ALA A 289 -6.35 31.10 -11.14
CA ALA A 289 -6.19 32.12 -10.10
C ALA A 289 -5.03 31.83 -9.14
N ARG A 290 -4.78 30.55 -8.85
CA ARG A 290 -3.80 30.09 -7.85
C ARG A 290 -2.49 29.71 -8.52
N LYS A 291 -1.75 30.69 -9.05
CA LYS A 291 -0.41 30.45 -9.61
C LYS A 291 0.56 30.06 -8.49
N CYS A 292 1.44 29.07 -8.71
CA CYS A 292 2.48 28.77 -7.71
C CYS A 292 3.38 30.00 -7.53
N PRO A 293 3.49 30.58 -6.31
CA PRO A 293 4.46 31.62 -6.00
C PRO A 293 5.89 31.09 -6.14
N ASP A 294 6.87 32.00 -6.20
CA ASP A 294 8.28 31.62 -6.33
C ASP A 294 8.86 31.10 -5.00
N ASP A 295 8.25 31.44 -3.86
CA ASP A 295 8.56 30.91 -2.54
C ASP A 295 7.39 30.06 -2.01
N CYS A 296 7.67 28.81 -1.64
CA CYS A 296 6.67 27.90 -1.07
C CYS A 296 6.09 28.36 0.28
N ALA A 297 6.77 29.23 1.03
CA ALA A 297 6.25 29.79 2.28
C ALA A 297 5.02 30.70 2.06
N LEU A 298 4.82 31.18 0.84
CA LEU A 298 3.71 32.06 0.46
C LEU A 298 2.47 31.29 -0.05
N HIS A 299 2.52 29.96 -0.05
CA HIS A 299 1.35 29.17 -0.39
C HIS A 299 0.33 29.15 0.73
N ASP A 300 -0.93 29.40 0.38
CA ASP A 300 -2.08 29.06 1.21
C ASP A 300 -2.14 27.54 1.46
N ASP A 301 -2.18 27.15 2.73
CA ASP A 301 -2.19 25.77 3.20
C ASP A 301 -3.47 25.00 2.85
N THR A 302 -4.56 25.71 2.49
CA THR A 302 -5.85 25.05 2.25
C THR A 302 -5.93 24.19 0.97
N TYR A 303 -4.95 24.29 0.05
CA TYR A 303 -5.00 23.61 -1.26
C TYR A 303 -3.70 22.91 -1.69
N LYS A 304 -2.87 22.54 -0.71
CA LYS A 304 -1.63 21.80 -0.95
C LYS A 304 -1.48 20.65 0.03
N ILE A 305 -0.63 19.70 -0.34
CA ILE A 305 -0.07 18.70 0.55
C ILE A 305 1.45 18.64 0.26
N SER A 306 2.26 18.76 1.30
CA SER A 306 3.71 18.61 1.23
C SER A 306 4.11 17.15 1.00
N ILE A 307 5.36 16.92 0.60
CA ILE A 307 5.89 15.56 0.46
C ILE A 307 5.91 14.86 1.83
N GLU A 308 6.24 15.59 2.89
CA GLU A 308 6.27 15.08 4.26
C GLU A 308 4.87 14.68 4.72
N GLU A 309 3.86 15.52 4.52
CA GLU A 309 2.45 15.16 4.81
C GLU A 309 1.97 13.96 3.98
N TRP A 310 2.41 13.86 2.72
CA TRP A 310 2.12 12.69 1.88
C TRP A 310 2.75 11.41 2.44
N GLN A 311 4.01 11.46 2.88
CA GLN A 311 4.70 10.32 3.48
C GLN A 311 4.01 9.86 4.75
N GLU A 312 3.65 10.79 5.64
CA GLU A 312 2.91 10.47 6.86
C GLU A 312 1.53 9.88 6.56
N LEU A 313 0.83 10.41 5.56
CA LEU A 313 -0.43 9.82 5.11
C LEU A 313 -0.24 8.39 4.60
N ARG A 314 0.83 8.10 3.83
CA ARG A 314 1.12 6.73 3.37
C ARG A 314 1.37 5.77 4.53
N LYS A 315 2.12 6.20 5.57
CA LYS A 315 2.32 5.37 6.78
C LYS A 315 0.99 4.98 7.41
N LYS A 316 0.09 5.95 7.61
CA LYS A 316 -1.25 5.70 8.16
C LYS A 316 -2.07 4.74 7.29
N ILE A 317 -2.01 4.92 5.96
CA ILE A 317 -2.67 4.01 5.01
C ILE A 317 -2.12 2.60 5.14
N HIS A 318 -0.80 2.46 5.27
CA HIS A 318 -0.15 1.16 5.38
C HIS A 318 -0.53 0.44 6.67
N ILE A 319 -0.42 1.12 7.81
CA ILE A 319 -0.80 0.60 9.14
C ILE A 319 -2.24 0.10 9.12
N PHE A 320 -3.18 0.96 8.71
CA PHE A 320 -4.58 0.58 8.65
C PHE A 320 -4.84 -0.55 7.64
N GLY A 321 -4.11 -0.56 6.52
CA GLY A 321 -4.16 -1.63 5.52
C GLY A 321 -3.73 -2.98 6.08
N ILE A 322 -2.69 -3.03 6.92
CA ILE A 322 -2.27 -4.27 7.61
C ILE A 322 -3.36 -4.76 8.56
N GLU A 323 -3.96 -3.87 9.35
CA GLU A 323 -5.06 -4.24 10.25
C GLU A 323 -6.24 -4.83 9.47
N ILE A 324 -6.60 -4.24 8.31
CA ILE A 324 -7.64 -4.77 7.42
C ILE A 324 -7.24 -6.09 6.76
N ASP A 325 -6.00 -6.26 6.33
CA ASP A 325 -5.51 -7.51 5.75
C ASP A 325 -5.59 -8.66 6.78
N ASN A 326 -5.36 -8.37 8.06
CA ASN A 326 -5.54 -9.33 9.15
C ASN A 326 -7.01 -9.71 9.34
N VAL A 327 -7.94 -8.75 9.25
CA VAL A 327 -9.39 -9.03 9.26
C VAL A 327 -9.74 -9.98 8.11
N GLN A 328 -9.24 -9.71 6.91
CA GLN A 328 -9.49 -10.55 5.74
C GLN A 328 -8.94 -11.97 5.93
N LYS A 329 -7.72 -12.11 6.47
CA LYS A 329 -7.12 -13.41 6.76
C LYS A 329 -7.96 -14.21 7.75
N ASN A 330 -8.40 -13.58 8.85
CA ASN A 330 -9.23 -14.23 9.86
C ASN A 330 -10.60 -14.65 9.31
N LEU A 331 -11.19 -13.86 8.40
CA LEU A 331 -12.41 -14.24 7.69
C LEU A 331 -12.18 -15.53 6.90
N MET A 332 -11.13 -15.58 6.08
CA MET A 332 -10.82 -16.74 5.25
C MET A 332 -10.58 -18.01 6.10
N GLU A 333 -9.82 -17.91 7.18
CA GLU A 333 -9.55 -19.03 8.10
C GLU A 333 -10.81 -19.52 8.84
N SER A 334 -11.81 -18.66 9.05
CA SER A 334 -13.07 -19.05 9.69
C SER A 334 -14.06 -19.78 8.76
N THR A 335 -13.76 -19.84 7.47
CA THR A 335 -14.56 -20.53 6.42
C THR A 335 -14.03 -21.92 6.07
N GLU A 336 -12.84 -22.28 6.54
CA GLU A 336 -12.26 -23.64 6.47
C GLU A 336 -12.62 -24.44 7.73
#